data_AF-A0A916Q0H0-F1
#
_entry.id   AF-A0A916Q0H0-F1
#
_cell.length_a   1.000
_cell.length_b   1.000
_cell.length_c   1.000
_cell.angle_alpha   90.00
_cell.angle_beta   90.00
_cell.angle_gamma   90.00
#
_symmetry.space_group_name_H-M   'P 1'
#
loop_
_entity.id
_entity.type
_entity.pdbx_description
1 polymer ?
#
loop_
_entity_poly.entity_id
_entity_poly.type
_entity_poly.pdbx_seq_one_letter_code
_entity_poly.pdbx_strand_id
1 'polypeptide(L)'
;MTIAIGAYWHQDLQEVRSRILGLQSHSNADIQELVLAYAIALACRGEMKPQSFTNQVCHDFNKRRSLSRDLKSQQKCLEQLQLTQKFVNQGASAIAAHSDNGLSDSIASSLYYFLSTPHSWHLITERAQRHPQSNNPNDLQITLQSGAIAAAFLGELGYIANQNQEILTKGAIKGDQLWAEWSGVFDVKLDN
;
A
#
# COMPACT_ATOMS: atom_id res chain seq x y z
N MET A 1 -6.64 2.92 -8.00
CA MET A 1 -7.66 1.84 -8.00
C MET A 1 -7.45 0.89 -6.82
N THR A 2 -6.23 0.40 -6.63
CA THR A 2 -5.79 -0.54 -5.59
C THR A 2 -6.11 -0.14 -4.14
N ILE A 3 -5.94 1.14 -3.79
CA ILE A 3 -6.30 1.67 -2.47
C ILE A 3 -7.79 1.44 -2.17
N ALA A 4 -8.65 1.71 -3.17
CA ALA A 4 -10.08 1.49 -3.05
C ALA A 4 -10.45 0.00 -3.03
N ILE A 5 -9.72 -0.85 -3.77
CA ILE A 5 -9.90 -2.31 -3.71
C ILE A 5 -9.63 -2.84 -2.29
N GLY A 6 -8.53 -2.42 -1.67
CA GLY A 6 -8.21 -2.77 -0.28
C GLY A 6 -9.27 -2.26 0.70
N ALA A 7 -9.66 -0.98 0.56
CA ALA A 7 -10.68 -0.35 1.39
C ALA A 7 -12.09 -0.90 1.16
N TYR A 8 -12.38 -1.53 0.03
CA TYR A 8 -13.67 -2.15 -0.23
C TYR A 8 -13.70 -3.60 0.28
N TRP A 9 -12.70 -4.42 -0.09
CA TRP A 9 -12.70 -5.83 0.26
C TRP A 9 -12.46 -6.11 1.75
N HIS A 10 -12.00 -5.15 2.55
CA HIS A 10 -11.76 -5.33 3.98
C HIS A 10 -12.93 -5.96 4.76
N GLN A 11 -14.17 -5.87 4.25
CA GLN A 11 -15.37 -6.45 4.84
C GLN A 11 -15.31 -7.99 5.01
N ASP A 12 -14.61 -8.72 4.13
CA ASP A 12 -14.36 -10.17 4.25
C ASP A 12 -12.89 -10.50 3.95
N LEU A 13 -12.10 -10.78 4.99
CA LEU A 13 -10.67 -11.06 4.87
C LEU A 13 -10.34 -12.40 4.21
N GLN A 14 -11.21 -13.41 4.32
CA GLN A 14 -11.00 -14.68 3.62
C GLN A 14 -11.21 -14.47 2.12
N GLU A 15 -12.20 -13.67 1.78
CA GLU A 15 -12.47 -13.28 0.40
C GLU A 15 -11.39 -12.33 -0.15
N VAL A 16 -10.87 -11.37 0.63
CA VAL A 16 -9.71 -10.54 0.28
C VAL A 16 -8.52 -11.41 -0.09
N ARG A 17 -8.15 -12.35 0.78
CA ARG A 17 -7.03 -13.25 0.53
C ARG A 17 -7.30 -14.08 -0.71
N SER A 18 -8.49 -14.66 -0.85
CA SER A 18 -8.83 -15.47 -2.02
C SER A 18 -8.81 -14.66 -3.32
N ARG A 19 -9.35 -13.44 -3.32
CA ARG A 19 -9.47 -12.56 -4.51
C ARG A 19 -8.16 -11.87 -4.87
N ILE A 20 -7.42 -11.29 -3.91
CA ILE A 20 -6.10 -10.70 -4.15
C ILE A 20 -5.12 -11.78 -4.63
N LEU A 21 -5.11 -12.95 -3.99
CA LEU A 21 -4.29 -14.07 -4.43
C LEU A 21 -4.84 -14.73 -5.71
N GLY A 22 -6.12 -14.59 -6.01
CA GLY A 22 -6.73 -15.00 -7.28
C GLY A 22 -6.33 -14.08 -8.44
N LEU A 23 -6.23 -12.78 -8.19
CA LEU A 23 -5.75 -11.79 -9.16
C LEU A 23 -4.29 -12.04 -9.56
N GLN A 24 -3.46 -12.53 -8.63
CA GLN A 24 -2.08 -12.97 -8.90
C GLN A 24 -1.97 -13.99 -10.04
N SER A 25 -3.03 -14.79 -10.27
CA SER A 25 -3.05 -15.86 -11.28
C SER A 25 -3.81 -15.52 -12.56
N HIS A 26 -4.81 -14.64 -12.48
CA HIS A 26 -5.71 -14.37 -13.59
C HIS A 26 -5.51 -12.98 -14.23
N SER A 27 -4.83 -12.05 -13.56
CA SER A 27 -4.65 -10.67 -14.00
C SER A 27 -3.17 -10.33 -14.21
N ASN A 28 -2.91 -9.27 -14.99
CA ASN A 28 -1.60 -8.62 -15.09
C ASN A 28 -1.40 -7.59 -13.97
N ALA A 29 -2.05 -7.78 -12.82
CA ALA A 29 -1.99 -6.87 -11.69
C ALA A 29 -0.57 -6.85 -11.11
N ASP A 30 -0.02 -5.65 -10.89
CA ASP A 30 1.29 -5.47 -10.27
C ASP A 30 1.29 -6.02 -8.83
N ILE A 31 2.30 -6.83 -8.50
CA ILE A 31 2.47 -7.38 -7.15
C ILE A 31 2.55 -6.28 -6.08
N GLN A 32 3.16 -5.13 -6.39
CA GLN A 32 3.24 -4.02 -5.44
C GLN A 32 1.84 -3.49 -5.10
N GLU A 33 0.97 -3.44 -6.10
CA GLU A 33 -0.43 -3.06 -5.91
C GLU A 33 -1.18 -4.10 -5.09
N LEU A 34 -1.01 -5.40 -5.38
CA LEU A 34 -1.65 -6.46 -4.59
C LEU A 34 -1.24 -6.39 -3.10
N VAL A 35 0.03 -6.12 -2.82
CA VAL A 35 0.53 -5.92 -1.45
C VAL A 35 -0.08 -4.68 -0.80
N LEU A 36 -0.19 -3.56 -1.52
CA LEU A 36 -0.83 -2.34 -1.03
C LEU A 36 -2.31 -2.57 -0.67
N ALA A 37 -3.07 -3.21 -1.56
CA ALA A 37 -4.48 -3.54 -1.30
C ALA A 37 -4.61 -4.43 -0.06
N TYR A 38 -3.72 -5.42 0.08
CA TYR A 38 -3.71 -6.31 1.23
C TYR A 38 -3.36 -5.60 2.54
N ALA A 39 -2.38 -4.67 2.50
CA ALA A 39 -2.02 -3.83 3.64
C ALA A 39 -3.22 -3.00 4.12
N ILE A 40 -3.89 -2.31 3.20
CA ILE A 40 -5.05 -1.45 3.50
C ILE A 40 -6.21 -2.28 4.05
N ALA A 41 -6.51 -3.44 3.45
CA ALA A 41 -7.59 -4.30 3.91
C ALA A 41 -7.37 -4.80 5.36
N LEU A 42 -6.15 -5.22 5.69
CA LEU A 42 -5.80 -5.64 7.05
C LEU A 42 -5.82 -4.47 8.04
N ALA A 43 -5.37 -3.30 7.60
CA ALA A 43 -5.33 -2.09 8.40
C ALA A 43 -6.75 -1.61 8.77
N CYS A 44 -7.66 -1.51 7.80
CA CYS A 44 -9.07 -1.15 8.03
C CYS A 44 -9.80 -2.08 9.00
N ARG A 45 -9.33 -3.32 9.17
CA ARG A 45 -9.92 -4.32 10.08
C ARG A 45 -9.27 -4.35 11.46
N GLY A 46 -8.23 -3.56 11.70
CA GLY A 46 -7.43 -3.63 12.92
C GLY A 46 -6.66 -4.95 13.08
N GLU A 47 -6.53 -5.73 12.00
CA GLU A 47 -5.82 -7.02 12.01
C GLU A 47 -4.36 -6.89 11.55
N MET A 48 -3.97 -5.73 11.02
CA MET A 48 -2.60 -5.45 10.66
C MET A 48 -1.72 -5.41 11.93
N LYS A 49 -0.74 -6.31 12.01
CA LYS A 49 0.27 -6.32 13.07
C LYS A 49 1.59 -5.81 12.49
N PRO A 50 2.00 -4.55 12.73
CA PRO A 50 3.18 -3.96 12.09
C PRO A 50 4.44 -4.83 12.19
N GLN A 51 4.71 -5.40 13.37
CA GLN A 51 5.91 -6.22 13.61
C GLN A 51 5.98 -7.50 12.79
N SER A 52 4.83 -8.08 12.41
CA SER A 52 4.76 -9.35 11.68
C SER A 52 4.18 -9.21 10.28
N PHE A 53 3.79 -8.00 9.87
CA PHE A 53 3.07 -7.75 8.63
C PHE A 53 3.85 -8.26 7.42
N THR A 54 5.12 -7.86 7.29
CA THR A 54 5.97 -8.27 6.17
C THR A 54 6.09 -9.79 6.08
N ASN A 55 6.31 -10.46 7.22
CA ASN A 55 6.42 -11.92 7.26
C ASN A 55 5.11 -12.60 6.80
N GLN A 56 3.97 -12.04 7.21
CA GLN A 56 2.66 -12.53 6.77
C GLN A 56 2.47 -12.36 5.26
N VAL A 57 2.79 -11.19 4.69
CA VAL A 57 2.75 -10.97 3.25
C VAL A 57 3.66 -11.95 2.52
N CYS A 58 4.91 -12.07 2.94
CA CYS A 58 5.85 -13.02 2.33
C CYS A 58 5.34 -14.46 2.39
N HIS A 59 4.75 -14.88 3.51
CA HIS A 59 4.17 -16.22 3.64
C HIS A 59 3.00 -16.45 2.69
N ASP A 60 2.04 -15.53 2.67
CA ASP A 60 0.82 -15.67 1.88
C ASP A 60 1.09 -15.66 0.37
N PHE A 61 1.95 -14.76 -0.09
CA PHE A 61 2.32 -14.66 -1.52
C PHE A 61 3.29 -15.76 -1.96
N ASN A 62 4.16 -16.29 -1.07
CA ASN A 62 5.03 -17.42 -1.42
C ASN A 62 4.25 -18.73 -1.57
N LYS A 63 3.20 -18.97 -0.77
CA LYS A 63 2.37 -20.18 -0.87
C LYS A 63 1.77 -20.39 -2.27
N ARG A 64 1.54 -19.31 -3.01
CA ARG A 64 0.93 -19.32 -4.34
C ARG A 64 1.88 -18.85 -5.42
N ARG A 65 3.19 -18.87 -5.16
CA ARG A 65 4.22 -18.43 -6.10
C ARG A 65 4.09 -19.10 -7.46
N SER A 66 3.78 -20.40 -7.51
CA SER A 66 3.59 -21.15 -8.77
C SER A 66 2.45 -20.64 -9.65
N LEU A 67 1.52 -19.87 -9.09
CA LEU A 67 0.38 -19.32 -9.82
C LEU A 67 0.66 -17.90 -10.35
N SER A 68 1.82 -17.32 -10.05
CA SER A 68 2.18 -15.98 -10.50
C SER A 68 2.57 -15.97 -11.97
N ARG A 69 2.00 -15.03 -12.73
CA ARG A 69 2.38 -14.80 -14.14
C ARG A 69 3.76 -14.17 -14.27
N ASP A 70 4.20 -13.39 -13.27
CA ASP A 70 5.51 -12.76 -13.24
C ASP A 70 6.25 -13.10 -11.95
N LEU A 71 6.89 -14.27 -11.98
CA LEU A 71 7.70 -14.79 -10.88
C LEU A 71 8.87 -13.87 -10.52
N LYS A 72 9.43 -13.14 -11.50
CA LYS A 72 10.62 -12.32 -11.28
C LYS A 72 10.25 -11.03 -10.55
N SER A 73 9.20 -10.35 -10.99
CA SER A 73 8.68 -9.16 -10.31
C SER A 73 8.21 -9.50 -8.90
N GLN A 74 7.49 -10.62 -8.73
CA GLN A 74 7.08 -11.06 -7.39
C GLN A 74 8.29 -11.32 -6.49
N GLN A 75 9.28 -12.06 -6.96
CA GLN A 75 10.47 -12.37 -6.16
C GLN A 75 11.19 -11.08 -5.71
N LYS A 76 11.38 -10.14 -6.64
CA LYS A 76 12.01 -8.84 -6.34
C LYS A 76 11.21 -8.07 -5.28
N CYS A 77 9.89 -7.99 -5.43
CA CYS A 77 9.03 -7.30 -4.47
C CYS A 77 9.12 -7.95 -3.07
N LEU A 78 9.05 -9.29 -2.98
CA LEU A 78 9.15 -9.99 -1.69
C LEU A 78 10.52 -9.81 -1.03
N GLU A 79 11.61 -9.76 -1.80
CA GLU A 79 12.96 -9.46 -1.28
C GLU A 79 13.05 -8.03 -0.72
N GLN A 80 12.47 -7.05 -1.42
CA GLN A 80 12.40 -5.66 -0.95
C GLN A 80 11.54 -5.51 0.31
N LEU A 81 10.46 -6.29 0.44
CA LEU A 81 9.68 -6.37 1.67
C LEU A 81 10.49 -6.96 2.83
N GLN A 82 11.20 -8.07 2.62
CA GLN A 82 12.08 -8.63 3.66
C GLN A 82 13.17 -7.64 4.10
N LEU A 83 13.75 -6.93 3.14
CA LEU A 83 14.72 -5.86 3.41
C LEU A 83 14.08 -4.72 4.22
N THR A 84 12.84 -4.35 3.92
CA THR A 84 12.06 -3.37 4.69
C THR A 84 11.95 -3.80 6.15
N GLN A 85 11.53 -5.03 6.41
CA GLN A 85 11.43 -5.56 7.78
C GLN A 85 12.77 -5.53 8.50
N LYS A 86 13.86 -5.89 7.80
CA LYS A 86 15.21 -5.85 8.36
C LYS A 86 15.59 -4.43 8.80
N PHE A 87 15.36 -3.42 7.96
CA PHE A 87 15.66 -2.03 8.30
C PHE A 87 14.79 -1.49 9.43
N VAL A 88 13.51 -1.83 9.45
CA VAL A 88 12.59 -1.49 10.56
C VAL A 88 13.10 -2.10 11.88
N ASN A 89 13.46 -3.39 11.88
CA ASN A 89 13.95 -4.07 13.07
C ASN A 89 15.29 -3.52 13.58
N GLN A 90 16.13 -3.03 12.65
CA GLN A 90 17.42 -2.41 12.99
C GLN A 90 17.29 -0.95 13.43
N GLY A 91 16.11 -0.34 13.33
CA GLY A 91 15.94 1.10 13.55
C GLY A 91 16.79 1.94 12.59
N ALA A 92 16.96 1.48 11.35
CA ALA A 92 17.75 2.18 10.35
C ALA A 92 17.23 3.60 10.11
N SER A 93 18.09 4.52 9.70
CA SER A 93 17.65 5.85 9.26
C SER A 93 17.07 5.78 7.85
N ALA A 94 16.21 6.73 7.49
CA ALA A 94 15.66 6.79 6.13
C ALA A 94 16.75 6.90 5.05
N ILE A 95 17.85 7.59 5.35
CA ILE A 95 19.01 7.71 4.45
C ILE A 95 19.70 6.35 4.27
N ALA A 96 19.97 5.63 5.37
CA ALA A 96 20.62 4.33 5.30
C ALA A 96 19.75 3.29 4.57
N ALA A 97 18.44 3.29 4.86
CA ALA A 97 17.46 2.39 4.26
C ALA A 97 17.31 2.61 2.74
N HIS A 98 17.58 3.80 2.22
CA HIS A 98 17.45 4.16 0.80
C HIS A 98 18.79 4.53 0.14
N SER A 99 19.88 3.93 0.62
CA SER A 99 21.18 3.99 -0.06
C SER A 99 21.17 3.18 -1.37
N ASP A 100 22.25 3.21 -2.16
CA ASP A 100 22.32 2.60 -3.51
C ASP A 100 21.94 1.10 -3.56
N ASN A 101 22.06 0.36 -2.46
CA ASN A 101 21.65 -1.05 -2.34
C ASN A 101 20.47 -1.26 -1.37
N GLY A 102 19.72 -0.20 -1.10
CA GLY A 102 18.62 -0.15 -0.14
C GLY A 102 17.26 -0.44 -0.77
N LEU A 103 16.23 0.16 -0.18
CA LEU A 103 14.86 0.10 -0.64
C LEU A 103 14.72 0.94 -1.92
N SER A 104 14.13 0.34 -2.95
CA SER A 104 13.94 0.95 -4.27
C SER A 104 12.50 0.87 -4.78
N ASP A 105 11.70 -0.07 -4.27
CA ASP A 105 10.30 -0.24 -4.65
C ASP A 105 9.38 0.70 -3.85
N SER A 106 8.39 1.29 -4.52
CA SER A 106 7.46 2.27 -3.91
C SER A 106 6.74 1.72 -2.68
N ILE A 107 6.26 0.47 -2.76
CA ILE A 107 5.54 -0.17 -1.66
C ILE A 107 6.48 -0.51 -0.49
N ALA A 108 7.72 -0.87 -0.77
CA ALA A 108 8.72 -1.20 0.24
C ALA A 108 9.11 0.06 1.04
N SER A 109 9.40 1.16 0.34
CA SER A 109 9.63 2.46 0.97
C SER A 109 8.42 2.95 1.77
N SER A 110 7.21 2.80 1.23
CA SER A 110 5.98 3.20 1.91
C SER A 110 5.74 2.41 3.20
N LEU A 111 5.92 1.09 3.13
CA LEU A 111 5.83 0.22 4.30
C LEU A 111 6.95 0.50 5.30
N TYR A 112 8.16 0.84 4.86
CA TYR A 112 9.23 1.25 5.77
C TYR A 112 8.84 2.45 6.61
N TYR A 113 8.28 3.51 5.99
CA TYR A 113 7.85 4.70 6.72
C TYR A 113 6.71 4.39 7.70
N PHE A 114 5.72 3.61 7.27
CA PHE A 114 4.63 3.17 8.12
C PHE A 114 5.12 2.31 9.29
N LEU A 115 5.80 1.19 9.02
CA LEU A 115 6.20 0.19 10.00
C LEU A 115 7.22 0.71 11.02
N SER A 116 8.04 1.70 10.65
CA SER A 116 8.99 2.34 11.57
C SER A 116 8.29 3.20 12.62
N THR A 117 7.11 3.76 12.31
CA THR A 117 6.38 4.68 13.19
C THR A 117 4.85 4.53 13.01
N PRO A 118 4.27 3.35 13.24
CA PRO A 118 2.88 3.04 12.83
C PRO A 118 1.82 3.85 13.61
N HIS A 119 2.21 4.45 14.74
CA HIS A 119 1.33 5.22 15.61
C HIS A 119 1.31 6.72 15.32
N SER A 120 2.06 7.20 14.32
CA SER A 120 2.17 8.64 14.04
C SER A 120 1.97 8.95 12.57
N TRP A 121 0.72 9.30 12.23
CA TRP A 121 0.37 9.81 10.90
C TRP A 121 1.34 10.89 10.41
N HIS A 122 1.58 11.89 11.26
CA HIS A 122 2.41 13.03 10.92
C HIS A 122 3.84 12.60 10.52
N LEU A 123 4.50 11.80 11.36
CA LEU A 123 5.86 11.34 11.07
C LEU A 123 5.94 10.47 9.81
N ILE A 124 4.93 9.62 9.56
CA ILE A 124 4.87 8.80 8.35
C ILE A 124 4.80 9.69 7.12
N THR A 125 3.84 10.63 7.09
CA THR A 125 3.64 11.51 5.93
C THR A 125 4.79 12.49 5.71
N GLU A 126 5.36 13.07 6.77
CA GLU A 126 6.50 13.99 6.68
C GLU A 126 7.73 13.28 6.09
N ARG A 127 8.01 12.06 6.55
CA ARG A 127 9.13 11.26 6.05
C ARG A 127 8.92 10.80 4.61
N ALA A 128 7.69 10.44 4.23
CA ALA A 128 7.35 10.06 2.87
C ALA A 128 7.43 11.25 1.90
N GLN A 129 7.00 12.45 2.31
CA GLN A 129 7.14 13.68 1.52
C GLN A 129 8.61 14.10 1.34
N ARG A 130 9.45 13.82 2.32
CA ARG A 130 10.91 14.04 2.27
C ARG A 130 11.66 12.79 1.80
N HIS A 131 11.01 11.92 1.03
CA HIS A 131 11.70 10.77 0.43
C HIS A 131 12.97 11.26 -0.29
N PRO A 132 14.13 10.58 -0.14
CA PRO A 132 15.37 11.06 -0.71
C PRO A 132 15.22 11.29 -2.22
N GLN A 133 15.37 12.56 -2.64
CA GLN A 133 15.25 12.97 -4.03
C GLN A 133 16.42 12.44 -4.85
N SER A 134 16.38 11.16 -5.23
CA SER A 134 17.26 10.60 -6.24
C SER A 134 16.42 10.29 -7.49
N ASN A 135 16.04 11.32 -8.26
CA ASN A 135 15.48 11.18 -9.61
C ASN A 135 14.34 10.14 -9.79
N ASN A 136 13.54 9.88 -8.75
CA ASN A 136 12.56 8.81 -8.78
C ASN A 136 11.18 9.40 -9.12
N PRO A 137 10.54 9.05 -10.26
CA PRO A 137 9.19 9.52 -10.59
C PRO A 137 8.11 9.03 -9.60
N ASN A 138 8.49 8.20 -8.63
CA ASN A 138 7.61 7.52 -7.68
C ASN A 138 7.39 8.29 -6.36
N ASP A 139 7.97 9.47 -6.16
CA ASP A 139 7.85 10.23 -4.89
C ASP A 139 6.39 10.51 -4.49
N LEU A 140 5.57 10.88 -5.47
CA LEU A 140 4.13 11.07 -5.27
C LEU A 140 3.44 9.75 -4.90
N GLN A 141 3.83 8.65 -5.53
CA GLN A 141 3.28 7.33 -5.26
C GLN A 141 3.60 6.87 -3.83
N ILE A 142 4.84 7.06 -3.37
CA ILE A 142 5.27 6.71 -2.01
C ILE A 142 4.51 7.53 -0.97
N THR A 143 4.34 8.83 -1.22
CA THR A 143 3.56 9.72 -0.35
C THR A 143 2.10 9.25 -0.24
N LEU A 144 1.47 8.96 -1.38
CA LEU A 144 0.07 8.51 -1.43
C LEU A 144 -0.11 7.14 -0.77
N GLN A 145 0.78 6.19 -1.01
CA GLN A 145 0.72 4.84 -0.43
C GLN A 145 0.94 4.89 1.09
N SER A 146 1.96 5.62 1.55
CA SER A 146 2.26 5.77 2.98
C SER A 146 1.09 6.39 3.73
N GLY A 147 0.49 7.45 3.14
CA GLY A 147 -0.74 8.05 3.66
C GLY A 147 -1.90 7.07 3.65
N ALA A 148 -2.16 6.37 2.55
CA ALA A 148 -3.30 5.44 2.50
C ALA A 148 -3.21 4.33 3.57
N ILE A 149 -2.01 3.74 3.76
CA ILE A 149 -1.78 2.70 4.77
C ILE A 149 -1.98 3.27 6.18
N ALA A 150 -1.40 4.42 6.48
CA ALA A 150 -1.51 5.03 7.80
C ALA A 150 -2.97 5.40 8.15
N ALA A 151 -3.79 5.75 7.15
CA ALA A 151 -5.15 6.25 7.36
C ALA A 151 -6.06 5.07 7.64
N ALA A 152 -5.87 4.01 6.84
CA ALA A 152 -6.51 2.73 7.07
C ALA A 152 -6.18 2.15 8.46
N PHE A 153 -4.94 2.32 8.93
CA PHE A 153 -4.49 1.76 10.20
C PHE A 153 -4.93 2.56 11.42
N LEU A 154 -4.81 3.89 11.36
CA LEU A 154 -5.14 4.77 12.48
C LEU A 154 -6.64 5.10 12.55
N GLY A 155 -7.39 4.86 11.47
CA GLY A 155 -8.80 5.23 11.36
C GLY A 155 -9.02 6.75 11.25
N GLU A 156 -7.95 7.52 11.09
CA GLU A 156 -7.97 8.97 11.08
C GLU A 156 -7.02 9.52 10.03
N LEU A 157 -7.39 10.65 9.43
CA LEU A 157 -6.47 11.53 8.73
C LEU A 157 -5.99 12.52 9.77
N GLY A 158 -4.67 12.55 10.07
CA GLY A 158 -4.13 13.48 11.05
C GLY A 158 -4.38 14.95 10.69
N TYR A 159 -4.01 15.89 11.56
CA TYR A 159 -4.21 17.32 11.31
C TYR A 159 -3.38 17.79 10.11
N ILE A 160 -4.00 17.81 8.92
CA ILE A 160 -3.41 18.33 7.68
C ILE A 160 -3.55 19.84 7.74
N ALA A 161 -2.63 20.50 8.46
CA ALA A 161 -2.55 21.95 8.46
C ALA A 161 -2.27 22.44 7.03
N ASN A 162 -3.29 22.98 6.37
CA ASN A 162 -3.25 23.80 5.15
C ASN A 162 -2.50 23.29 3.91
N GLN A 163 -1.96 22.06 3.87
CA GLN A 163 -1.03 21.71 2.79
C GLN A 163 -1.58 20.90 1.64
N ASN A 164 -2.77 20.30 1.66
CA ASN A 164 -3.22 19.52 0.49
C ASN A 164 -4.74 19.29 0.43
N GLN A 165 -5.53 20.36 0.60
CA GLN A 165 -6.98 20.29 0.44
C GLN A 165 -7.37 19.72 -0.92
N GLU A 166 -6.62 20.03 -1.98
CA GLU A 166 -6.85 19.49 -3.33
C GLU A 166 -6.66 17.95 -3.41
N ILE A 167 -5.65 17.39 -2.73
CA ILE A 167 -5.43 15.93 -2.71
C ILE A 167 -6.54 15.23 -1.92
N LEU A 168 -6.96 15.82 -0.79
CA LEU A 168 -8.07 15.30 0.01
C LEU A 168 -9.38 15.33 -0.78
N THR A 169 -9.67 16.45 -1.44
CA THR A 169 -10.85 16.60 -2.29
C THR A 169 -10.82 15.63 -3.46
N LYS A 170 -9.68 15.47 -4.14
CA LYS A 170 -9.53 14.46 -5.21
C LYS A 170 -9.71 13.04 -4.69
N GLY A 171 -9.17 12.72 -3.51
CA GLY A 171 -9.34 11.42 -2.85
C GLY A 171 -10.80 11.13 -2.49
N ALA A 172 -11.50 12.11 -1.91
CA ALA A 172 -12.92 12.01 -1.57
C ALA A 172 -13.78 11.85 -2.82
N ILE A 173 -13.61 12.70 -3.85
CA ILE A 173 -14.32 12.60 -5.13
C ILE A 173 -14.12 11.23 -5.77
N LYS A 174 -12.88 10.71 -5.77
CA LYS A 174 -12.60 9.40 -6.35
C LYS A 174 -13.19 8.27 -5.52
N GLY A 175 -13.19 8.39 -4.19
CA GLY A 175 -13.86 7.46 -3.28
C GLY A 175 -15.36 7.41 -3.52
N ASP A 176 -16.00 8.57 -3.62
CA ASP A 176 -17.44 8.72 -3.88
C ASP A 176 -17.81 8.18 -5.26
N GLN A 177 -17.00 8.45 -6.30
CA GLN A 177 -17.20 7.89 -7.64
C GLN A 177 -17.19 6.37 -7.64
N LEU A 178 -16.22 5.76 -6.94
CA LEU A 178 -16.11 4.30 -6.84
C LEU A 178 -17.28 3.70 -6.05
N TRP A 179 -17.77 4.42 -5.03
CA TRP A 179 -18.98 4.06 -4.29
C TRP A 179 -20.25 4.14 -5.15
N ALA A 180 -20.36 5.19 -5.98
CA ALA A 180 -21.48 5.40 -6.88
C ALA A 180 -21.53 4.36 -8.02
N GLU A 181 -20.38 4.03 -8.61
CA GLU A 181 -20.25 2.95 -9.60
C GLU A 181 -20.63 1.59 -9.00
N TRP A 182 -20.23 1.32 -7.76
CA TRP A 182 -20.53 0.06 -7.07
C TRP A 182 -22.00 -0.08 -6.66
N SER A 183 -22.64 0.99 -6.19
CA SER A 183 -24.05 1.00 -5.82
C SER A 183 -25.01 0.93 -7.02
N GLY A 184 -24.47 0.90 -8.25
CA GLY A 184 -25.26 0.86 -9.48
C GLY A 184 -26.02 2.16 -9.74
N VAL A 185 -25.62 3.27 -9.12
CA VAL A 185 -26.30 4.57 -9.23
C VAL A 185 -25.90 5.31 -10.52
N PHE A 186 -24.78 4.93 -11.13
CA PHE A 186 -24.41 5.33 -12.49
C PHE A 186 -24.70 4.21 -13.48
N ASP A 187 -25.76 4.37 -14.27
CA ASP A 187 -25.80 3.80 -15.61
C ASP A 187 -24.65 4.44 -16.39
N VAL A 188 -23.55 3.70 -16.58
CA VAL A 188 -22.59 4.05 -17.61
C VAL A 188 -23.36 3.93 -18.92
N LYS A 189 -23.84 5.06 -19.44
CA LYS A 189 -24.21 5.14 -20.85
C LYS A 189 -22.93 4.82 -21.63
N LEU A 190 -22.84 3.57 -22.04
CA LEU A 190 -21.97 3.13 -23.11
C LEU A 190 -22.57 3.73 -24.38
N ASP A 191 -22.28 5.02 -24.62
CA ASP A 191 -22.52 5.60 -25.93
C ASP A 191 -21.53 4.93 -26.89
N ASN A 192 -22.08 4.20 -27.86
CA ASN A 192 -21.39 3.53 -28.96
C ASN A 192 -20.54 4.49 -29.81
#